data_AF-A0A6B3N6W7-F1
#
_entry.id   AF-A0A6B3N6W7-F1
#
_cell.length_a   1.000
_cell.length_b   1.000
_cell.length_c   1.000
_cell.angle_alpha   90.00
_cell.angle_beta   90.00
_cell.angle_gamma   90.00
#
_symmetry.space_group_name_H-M   'P 1'
#
loop_
_entity.id
_entity.type
_entity.pdbx_description
1 polymer ?
#
loop_
_entity_poly.entity_id
_entity_poly.type
_entity_poly.pdbx_seq_one_letter_code
_entity_poly.pdbx_strand_id
1 'polypeptide(L)'
;MLTIKAPVVVVVEAKNENINEGLPQCLATMYAALLVNQKEPEMAERTVYGTVTTGQVWRFLALTPEGKAIVDLNDRYLTPVDEL
;
A
#
# COMPACT_ATOMS: atom_id res chain seq x y z
N MET A 1 12.43 -17.39 -13.81
CA MET A 1 11.67 -16.14 -14.03
C MET A 1 11.12 -15.69 -12.71
N LEU A 2 11.26 -14.40 -12.34
CA LEU A 2 10.59 -13.84 -11.17
C LEU A 2 9.16 -13.46 -11.57
N THR A 3 8.17 -13.96 -10.84
CA THR A 3 6.75 -13.69 -11.07
C THR A 3 6.13 -13.16 -9.79
N ILE A 4 5.31 -12.12 -9.93
CA ILE A 4 4.45 -11.60 -8.87
C ILE A 4 3.11 -12.33 -8.97
N LYS A 5 2.62 -12.86 -7.84
CA LYS A 5 1.34 -13.57 -7.73
C LYS A 5 0.41 -12.82 -6.79
N ALA A 6 -0.90 -12.87 -7.06
CA ALA A 6 -1.90 -12.33 -6.16
C ALA A 6 -1.98 -13.19 -4.87
N PRO A 7 -2.39 -12.60 -3.73
CA PRO A 7 -2.69 -11.18 -3.54
C PRO A 7 -1.43 -10.33 -3.37
N VAL A 8 -1.37 -9.22 -4.09
CA VAL A 8 -0.31 -8.22 -4.01
C VAL A 8 -0.77 -7.05 -3.14
N VAL A 9 0.08 -6.67 -2.18
CA VAL A 9 -0.02 -5.46 -1.37
C VAL A 9 1.22 -4.60 -1.58
N VAL A 10 1.14 -3.31 -1.22
CA VAL A 10 2.20 -2.35 -1.50
C VAL A 10 2.74 -1.71 -0.23
N VAL A 11 4.06 -1.70 -0.06
CA VAL A 11 4.74 -0.97 1.00
C VAL A 11 5.80 -0.10 0.35
N VAL A 12 5.77 1.20 0.62
CA VAL A 12 6.74 2.17 0.10
C VAL A 12 7.46 2.82 1.27
N GLU A 13 8.79 2.81 1.23
CA GLU A 13 9.60 3.61 2.14
C GLU A 13 9.56 5.08 1.72
N ALA A 14 9.28 5.97 2.67
CA ALA A 14 9.34 7.41 2.46
C ALA A 14 10.80 7.86 2.36
N LYS A 15 11.13 8.58 1.30
CA LYS A 15 12.46 9.19 1.16
C LYS A 15 12.53 10.47 1.98
N ASN A 16 13.68 10.71 2.62
CA ASN A 16 13.93 11.92 3.44
C ASN A 16 12.86 12.16 4.51
N GLU A 17 12.27 11.08 5.05
CA GLU A 17 11.18 11.12 6.04
C GLU A 17 9.91 11.84 5.56
N ASN A 18 9.79 12.15 4.26
CA ASN A 18 8.63 12.83 3.70
C ASN A 18 7.59 11.82 3.18
N ILE A 19 6.63 11.48 4.03
CA ILE A 19 5.52 10.58 3.68
C ILE A 19 4.71 11.09 2.48
N ASN A 20 4.51 12.41 2.37
CA ASN A 20 3.67 12.98 1.32
C ASN A 20 4.27 12.75 -0.07
N GLU A 21 5.61 12.76 -0.19
CA GLU A 21 6.30 12.46 -1.44
C GLU A 21 6.18 10.98 -1.86
N GLY A 22 5.99 10.08 -0.89
CA GLY A 22 5.79 8.65 -1.15
C GLY A 22 4.38 8.29 -1.61
N LEU A 23 3.38 9.15 -1.38
CA LEU A 23 1.97 8.84 -1.69
C LEU A 23 1.72 8.59 -3.20
N PRO A 24 2.20 9.43 -4.13
CA PRO A 24 2.01 9.18 -5.57
C PRO A 24 2.67 7.88 -6.02
N GLN A 25 3.87 7.57 -5.50
CA GLN A 25 4.58 6.32 -5.81
C GLN A 25 3.80 5.11 -5.27
N CYS A 26 3.31 5.18 -4.04
CA CYS A 26 2.51 4.12 -3.45
C CYS A 26 1.24 3.87 -4.25
N LEU A 27 0.50 4.93 -4.60
CA LEU A 27 -0.75 4.80 -5.34
C LEU A 27 -0.53 4.24 -6.76
N ALA A 28 0.50 4.70 -7.48
CA ALA A 28 0.85 4.16 -8.78
C ALA A 28 1.19 2.66 -8.71
N THR A 29 1.92 2.26 -7.67
CA THR A 29 2.28 0.85 -7.44
C THR A 29 1.06 0.03 -7.02
N MET A 30 0.14 0.59 -6.23
CA MET A 30 -1.13 -0.05 -5.85
C MET A 30 -2.02 -0.28 -7.07
N TYR A 31 -2.03 0.64 -8.02
CA TYR A 31 -2.73 0.43 -9.29
C TYR A 31 -2.13 -0.73 -10.10
N ALA A 32 -0.80 -0.83 -10.15
CA ALA A 32 -0.15 -1.99 -10.76
C ALA A 32 -0.51 -3.30 -10.03
N ALA A 33 -0.55 -3.28 -8.69
CA ALA A 33 -0.99 -4.42 -7.88
C ALA A 33 -2.45 -4.79 -8.14
N LEU A 34 -3.35 -3.82 -8.34
CA LEU A 34 -4.75 -4.06 -8.72
C LEU A 34 -4.84 -4.81 -10.05
N LEU A 35 -4.09 -4.38 -11.06
CA LEU A 35 -4.04 -5.06 -12.37
C LEU A 35 -3.47 -6.49 -12.29
N VAL A 36 -2.53 -6.74 -11.38
CA VAL A 36 -2.01 -8.10 -11.13
C VAL A 36 -3.05 -8.96 -10.41
N ASN A 37 -3.68 -8.41 -9.37
CA ASN A 37 -4.69 -9.10 -8.58
C ASN A 37 -5.92 -9.46 -9.42
N GLN A 38 -6.37 -8.58 -10.31
CA GLN A 38 -7.51 -8.81 -11.20
C GLN A 38 -7.31 -9.94 -12.22
N LYS A 39 -6.08 -10.47 -12.36
CA LYS A 39 -5.84 -11.68 -13.16
C LYS A 39 -6.31 -12.96 -12.46
N GLU A 40 -6.47 -12.93 -11.14
CA GLU A 40 -7.02 -14.04 -10.35
C GLU A 40 -8.50 -13.73 -10.02
N PRO A 41 -9.47 -14.56 -10.46
CA PRO A 41 -10.90 -14.29 -10.30
C PRO A 41 -11.33 -14.04 -8.86
N GLU A 42 -10.75 -14.74 -7.88
CA GLU A 42 -11.07 -14.57 -6.46
C GLU A 42 -10.56 -13.25 -5.84
N MET A 43 -9.72 -12.51 -6.58
CA MET A 43 -9.13 -11.23 -6.17
C MET A 43 -9.66 -10.04 -6.98
N ALA A 44 -10.40 -10.26 -8.06
CA ALA A 44 -10.82 -9.19 -8.99
C ALA A 44 -11.64 -8.06 -8.33
N GLU A 45 -12.47 -8.42 -7.34
CA GLU A 45 -13.34 -7.50 -6.61
C GLU A 45 -12.75 -7.09 -5.24
N ARG A 46 -11.47 -7.36 -4.99
CA ARG A 46 -10.84 -7.04 -3.70
C ARG A 46 -10.09 -5.72 -3.74
N THR A 47 -10.28 -4.93 -2.68
CA THR A 47 -9.49 -3.74 -2.39
C THR A 47 -8.01 -4.07 -2.23
N VAL A 48 -7.15 -3.30 -2.88
CA VAL A 48 -5.70 -3.34 -2.67
C VAL A 48 -5.34 -2.40 -1.54
N TYR A 49 -4.60 -2.92 -0.56
CA TYR A 49 -4.05 -2.11 0.52
C TYR A 49 -2.60 -1.74 0.24
N GLY A 50 -2.23 -0.53 0.66
CA GLY A 50 -0.86 -0.08 0.61
C GLY A 50 -0.52 0.86 1.75
N THR A 51 0.76 1.15 1.90
CA THR A 51 1.24 2.07 2.93
C THR A 51 2.53 2.76 2.53
N VAL A 52 2.70 3.97 3.03
CA VAL A 52 3.96 4.71 3.00
C VAL A 52 4.49 4.79 4.42
N THR A 53 5.76 4.47 4.63
CA THR A 53 6.35 4.42 5.98
C THR A 53 7.78 4.95 6.06
N THR A 54 8.14 5.53 7.19
CA THR A 54 9.53 5.84 7.60
C THR A 54 10.14 4.75 8.50
N GLY A 55 9.43 3.63 8.68
CA GLY A 55 9.71 2.61 9.71
C GLY A 55 9.01 2.91 11.04
N GLN A 56 9.01 4.18 11.48
CA GLN A 56 8.35 4.61 12.72
C GLN A 56 6.92 5.09 12.48
N VAL A 57 6.71 5.88 11.43
CA VAL A 57 5.41 6.44 11.06
C VAL A 57 4.86 5.71 9.85
N TRP A 58 3.58 5.39 9.87
CA TRP A 58 2.86 4.65 8.84
C TRP A 58 1.63 5.42 8.41
N ARG A 59 1.45 5.51 7.08
CA ARG A 59 0.26 6.08 6.46
C ARG A 59 -0.37 5.07 5.53
N PHE A 60 -1.59 4.64 5.86
CA PHE A 60 -2.29 3.57 5.17
C PHE A 60 -3.19 4.07 4.04
N LEU A 61 -3.27 3.29 2.97
CA LEU A 61 -4.07 3.54 1.78
C LEU A 61 -4.91 2.32 1.42
N ALA A 62 -6.07 2.57 0.83
CA ALA A 62 -6.90 1.56 0.17
C ALA A 62 -7.25 2.02 -1.24
N LEU A 63 -7.13 1.13 -2.23
CA LEU A 63 -7.56 1.33 -3.60
C LEU A 63 -8.66 0.32 -3.92
N THR A 64 -9.87 0.81 -4.13
CA THR A 64 -11.02 -0.05 -4.48
C THR A 64 -10.89 -0.56 -5.92
N PRO A 65 -11.58 -1.66 -6.29
CA PRO A 65 -11.57 -2.19 -7.64
C PRO A 65 -12.01 -1.18 -8.72
N GLU A 66 -12.88 -0.23 -8.36
CA GLU A 66 -13.37 0.84 -9.24
C GLU A 66 -12.36 1.99 -9.41
N GLY A 67 -11.19 1.90 -8.77
CA GLY A 67 -10.13 2.90 -8.88
C GLY A 67 -10.26 4.05 -7.89
N LYS A 68 -11.07 3.94 -6.83
CA LYS A 68 -11.17 4.96 -5.79
C LYS A 68 -10.07 4.77 -4.74
N ALA A 69 -9.24 5.79 -4.57
CA ALA A 69 -8.23 5.83 -3.52
C ALA A 69 -8.80 6.44 -2.22
N ILE A 70 -8.45 5.82 -1.09
CA ILE A 70 -8.73 6.30 0.27
C ILE A 70 -7.38 6.37 0.99
N VAL A 71 -7.11 7.48 1.66
CA VAL A 71 -5.86 7.71 2.39
C VAL A 71 -6.20 8.02 3.84
N ASP A 72 -5.62 7.29 4.80
CA ASP A 72 -5.64 7.70 6.21
C ASP A 72 -4.76 8.94 6.34
N LEU A 73 -5.33 10.07 6.74
CA LEU A 73 -4.60 11.31 6.90
C LEU A 73 -3.87 11.39 8.26
N ASN A 74 -4.09 10.43 9.14
CA ASN A 74 -3.44 10.37 10.44
C ASN A 74 -2.12 9.60 10.35
N ASP A 75 -1.11 10.12 11.04
CA ASP A 75 0.14 9.43 11.25
C ASP A 75 -0.05 8.34 12.31
N ARG A 76 0.30 7.10 11.96
CA ARG A 76 0.26 5.96 12.87
C ARG A 76 1.67 5.59 13.29
N TYR A 77 1.92 5.59 14.60
CA TYR A 77 3.18 5.13 15.16
C TYR A 77 3.03 3.66 15.54
N LEU A 78 4.00 2.82 15.16
CA LEU A 78 4.03 1.43 15.59
C LEU A 78 4.88 1.29 16.85
N THR A 79 4.35 0.60 17.85
CA THR A 79 5.10 0.20 19.03
C THR A 79 6.09 -0.92 18.64
N PRO A 80 7.37 -0.81 19.01
CA PRO A 80 8.33 -1.90 18.85
C PRO A 80 7.83 -3.19 19.50
N VAL A 81 8.12 -4.33 18.88
CA VAL A 81 7.60 -5.63 19.31
C VAL A 81 8.07 -6.01 20.73
N ASP A 82 9.26 -5.57 21.10
CA ASP A 82 9.87 -5.75 22.42
C ASP A 82 9.26 -4.84 23.51
N GLU A 83 8.42 -3.88 23.12
CA GLU A 83 7.69 -2.98 24.03
C GLU A 83 6.19 -3.30 24.15
N LEU A 84 5.71 -4.36 23.48
CA LEU A 84 4.33 -4.88 23.56
C LEU A 84 4.14 -5.83 24.76
#